data_AF-A0A6G0JCC1-F1
#
_entry.id   AF-A0A6G0JCC1-F1
#
_cell.length_a   1.000
_cell.length_b   1.000
_cell.length_c   1.000
_cell.angle_alpha   90.00
_cell.angle_beta   90.00
_cell.angle_gamma   90.00
#
_symmetry.space_group_name_H-M   'P 1'
#
loop_
_entity.id
_entity.type
_entity.pdbx_description
1 polymer ?
#
loop_
_entity_poly.entity_id
_entity_poly.type
_entity_poly.pdbx_seq_one_letter_code
_entity_poly.pdbx_strand_id
1 'polypeptide(L)'
;MNLTDLLCELQRDPWPVPQGKRPLRSTGVALSVAVGLLEFMFHLRRSPFLQVFNNSPDESSYYRHHFVRQDLTQSLIMIQPILYSYSFHGPPEVSLTPSMPLSSIPDRILLMDTFFQLVIYHGETIAQWRKAGYQEMAEYENFKQLLQAPLDDAQEILQTRFPMPRYIDTEHGGSQARFLLSKVNPSQTHNNLYAWGQETGAPILTDDVSLQVFMDHLKKLAVSSSA
;
A
#
# COMPACT_ATOMS: atom_id res chain seq x y z
N MET A 1 -29.07 -10.45 -2.30
CA MET A 1 -28.32 -10.65 -3.55
C MET A 1 -29.11 -11.58 -4.44
N ASN A 2 -29.69 -11.06 -5.52
CA ASN A 2 -30.31 -11.90 -6.54
C ASN A 2 -29.21 -12.50 -7.42
N LEU A 3 -29.45 -13.68 -7.98
CA LEU A 3 -28.48 -14.40 -8.82
C LEU A 3 -28.01 -13.57 -10.03
N THR A 4 -28.86 -12.64 -10.49
CA THR A 4 -28.57 -11.67 -11.54
C THR A 4 -27.48 -10.68 -11.16
N ASP A 5 -27.43 -10.25 -9.90
CA ASP A 5 -26.43 -9.27 -9.42
C ASP A 5 -25.03 -9.90 -9.42
N LEU A 6 -24.94 -11.16 -8.96
CA LEU A 6 -23.72 -11.98 -8.97
C LEU A 6 -23.19 -12.26 -10.38
N LEU A 7 -24.07 -12.42 -11.37
CA LEU A 7 -23.67 -12.62 -12.76
C LEU A 7 -23.16 -11.32 -13.42
N CYS A 8 -23.67 -10.16 -13.01
CA CYS A 8 -23.18 -8.86 -13.46
C CYS A 8 -21.82 -8.48 -12.86
N GLU A 9 -21.52 -8.93 -11.63
CA GLU A 9 -20.23 -8.71 -10.95
C GLU A 9 -19.11 -9.65 -11.40
N LEU A 10 -19.42 -10.64 -12.24
CA LEU A 10 -18.48 -11.69 -12.63
C LEU A 10 -17.41 -11.12 -13.58
N GLN A 11 -16.23 -10.84 -13.03
CA GLN A 11 -15.08 -10.34 -13.78
C GLN A 11 -14.55 -11.40 -14.75
N ARG A 12 -13.97 -10.92 -15.87
CA ARG A 12 -13.30 -11.80 -16.84
C ARG A 12 -12.11 -12.47 -16.17
N ASP A 13 -11.96 -13.78 -16.40
CA ASP A 13 -10.85 -14.58 -15.85
C ASP A 13 -9.51 -13.90 -16.19
N PRO A 14 -8.69 -13.51 -15.20
CA PRO A 14 -7.40 -12.86 -15.45
C PRO A 14 -6.42 -13.76 -16.21
N TRP A 15 -6.68 -15.06 -16.26
CA TRP A 15 -5.89 -16.03 -17.01
C TRP A 15 -6.79 -16.75 -18.04
N PRO A 16 -6.91 -16.24 -19.27
CA PRO A 16 -7.74 -16.87 -20.29
C PRO A 16 -7.15 -18.23 -20.70
N VAL A 17 -7.77 -19.30 -20.22
CA VAL A 17 -7.38 -20.67 -20.56
C VAL A 17 -8.35 -21.24 -21.62
N PRO A 18 -7.86 -21.88 -22.69
CA PRO A 18 -8.72 -22.52 -23.70
C PRO A 18 -9.72 -23.51 -23.11
N GLN A 19 -10.89 -23.62 -23.75
CA GLN A 19 -11.94 -24.56 -23.36
C GLN A 19 -11.41 -26.01 -23.35
N GLY A 20 -11.75 -26.77 -22.31
CA GLY A 20 -11.28 -28.16 -22.11
C GLY A 20 -10.05 -28.30 -21.21
N LYS A 21 -9.29 -27.23 -20.94
CA LYS A 21 -8.11 -27.23 -20.05
C LYS A 21 -8.44 -26.88 -18.59
N ARG A 22 -9.47 -27.52 -18.01
CA ARG A 22 -9.92 -27.28 -16.62
C ARG A 22 -8.79 -27.38 -15.57
N PRO A 23 -7.86 -28.36 -15.63
CA PRO A 23 -6.76 -28.45 -14.67
C PRO A 23 -5.84 -27.22 -14.67
N LEU A 24 -5.60 -26.62 -15.84
CA LEU A 24 -4.74 -25.43 -15.96
C LEU A 24 -5.37 -24.17 -15.36
N ARG A 25 -6.71 -24.07 -15.38
CA ARG A 25 -7.45 -23.00 -14.70
C ARG A 25 -7.32 -23.12 -13.19
N SER A 26 -7.50 -24.32 -12.64
CA SER A 26 -7.34 -24.55 -11.19
C SER A 26 -5.91 -24.27 -10.72
N THR A 27 -4.89 -24.61 -11.52
CA THR A 27 -3.50 -24.31 -11.16
C THR A 27 -3.19 -22.82 -11.21
N GLY A 28 -3.75 -22.08 -12.18
CA GLY A 28 -3.56 -20.62 -12.27
C GLY A 28 -4.16 -19.89 -11.07
N VAL A 29 -5.38 -20.26 -10.68
CA VAL A 29 -6.03 -19.70 -9.48
C VAL A 29 -5.27 -20.08 -8.20
N ALA A 30 -4.87 -21.35 -8.06
CA ALA A 30 -4.09 -21.80 -6.90
C ALA A 30 -2.74 -21.05 -6.78
N LEU A 31 -2.05 -20.85 -7.91
CA LEU A 31 -0.81 -20.08 -7.94
C LEU A 31 -1.05 -18.62 -7.57
N SER A 32 -2.12 -18.00 -8.07
CA SER A 32 -2.47 -16.61 -7.72
C SER A 32 -2.73 -16.45 -6.22
N VAL A 33 -3.46 -17.38 -5.61
CA VAL A 33 -3.71 -17.37 -4.16
C VAL A 33 -2.42 -17.58 -3.38
N ALA A 34 -1.59 -18.54 -3.81
CA ALA A 34 -0.30 -18.80 -3.19
C ALA A 34 0.62 -17.58 -3.26
N VAL A 35 0.70 -16.91 -4.41
CA VAL A 35 1.47 -15.66 -4.57
C VAL A 35 0.97 -14.58 -3.61
N GLY A 36 -0.34 -14.36 -3.51
CA GLY A 36 -0.90 -13.39 -2.55
C GLY A 36 -0.54 -13.70 -1.09
N LEU A 37 -0.58 -14.97 -0.70
CA LEU A 37 -0.15 -15.39 0.65
C LEU A 37 1.35 -15.18 0.88
N LEU A 38 2.18 -15.35 -0.15
CA LEU A 38 3.62 -15.12 -0.07
C LEU A 38 3.96 -13.63 0.04
N GLU A 39 3.22 -12.76 -0.67
CA GLU A 39 3.31 -11.30 -0.50
C GLU A 39 2.93 -10.88 0.92
N PHE A 40 1.89 -11.49 1.47
CA PHE A 40 1.50 -11.26 2.87
C PHE A 40 2.60 -11.66 3.85
N MET A 41 3.28 -12.79 3.63
CA MET A 41 4.42 -13.21 4.44
C MET A 41 5.60 -12.21 4.35
N PHE A 42 5.82 -11.58 3.19
CA PHE A 42 6.83 -10.54 3.02
C PHE A 42 6.52 -9.30 3.87
N HIS A 43 5.27 -8.85 3.91
CA HIS A 43 4.88 -7.72 4.75
C HIS A 43 4.90 -8.08 6.24
N LEU A 44 4.43 -9.28 6.60
CA LEU A 44 4.43 -9.77 7.98
C LEU A 44 5.84 -9.83 8.58
N ARG A 45 6.83 -10.38 7.86
CA ARG A 45 8.22 -10.49 8.37
C ARG A 45 8.90 -9.14 8.62
N ARG A 46 8.47 -8.08 7.92
CA ARG A 46 8.96 -6.70 8.06
C ARG A 46 8.11 -5.87 9.01
N SER A 47 6.98 -6.40 9.46
CA SER A 47 6.06 -5.68 10.32
C SER A 47 6.64 -5.48 11.73
N PRO A 48 6.19 -4.46 12.47
CA PRO A 48 6.56 -4.25 13.88
C PRO A 48 6.19 -5.41 14.80
N PHE A 49 5.32 -6.32 14.36
CA PHE A 49 4.95 -7.51 15.13
C PHE A 49 6.15 -8.45 15.33
N LEU A 50 7.01 -8.55 14.32
CA LEU A 50 8.18 -9.43 14.30
C LEU A 50 9.49 -8.65 14.43
N GLN A 51 9.64 -7.55 13.69
CA GLN A 51 10.82 -6.68 13.76
C GLN A 51 10.59 -5.55 14.78
N VAL A 52 11.10 -5.75 15.98
CA VAL A 52 10.95 -4.81 17.11
C VAL A 52 11.95 -3.66 17.11
N PHE A 53 12.87 -3.60 16.14
CA PHE A 53 13.82 -2.48 16.03
C PHE A 53 13.06 -1.16 15.83
N ASN A 54 13.56 -0.07 16.41
CA ASN A 54 12.90 1.25 16.47
C ASN A 54 11.54 1.29 17.18
N ASN A 55 11.14 0.25 17.92
CA ASN A 55 9.97 0.28 18.79
C ASN A 55 10.38 0.01 20.25
N SER A 56 9.70 0.63 21.19
CA SER A 56 9.83 0.28 22.61
C SER A 56 9.19 -1.10 22.89
N PRO A 57 9.59 -1.79 23.99
CA PRO A 57 8.95 -3.03 24.40
C PRO A 57 7.43 -2.90 24.62
N ASP A 58 7.00 -1.73 25.12
CA ASP A 58 5.59 -1.43 25.39
C ASP A 58 4.81 -1.23 24.09
N GLU A 59 5.35 -0.48 23.11
CA GLU A 59 4.74 -0.34 21.78
C GLU A 59 4.62 -1.69 21.07
N SER A 60 5.65 -2.52 21.15
CA SER A 60 5.63 -3.87 20.57
C SER A 60 4.53 -4.73 21.18
N SER A 61 4.35 -4.63 22.51
CA SER A 61 3.30 -5.33 23.24
C SER A 61 1.91 -4.81 22.88
N TYR A 62 1.76 -3.49 22.73
CA TYR A 62 0.53 -2.84 22.29
C TYR A 62 0.10 -3.30 20.90
N TYR A 63 1.01 -3.31 19.92
CA TYR A 63 0.70 -3.77 18.55
C TYR A 63 0.25 -5.23 18.56
N ARG A 64 0.98 -6.12 19.25
CA ARG A 64 0.64 -7.54 19.35
C ARG A 64 -0.69 -7.78 20.06
N HIS A 65 -0.97 -7.02 21.12
CA HIS A 65 -2.23 -7.12 21.86
C HIS A 65 -3.43 -6.85 20.95
N HIS A 66 -3.37 -5.77 20.16
CA HIS A 66 -4.45 -5.44 19.24
C HIS A 66 -4.54 -6.46 18.10
N PHE A 67 -3.43 -6.88 17.51
CA PHE A 67 -3.42 -7.85 16.40
C PHE A 67 -4.13 -9.18 16.74
N VAL A 68 -3.96 -9.70 17.95
CA VAL A 68 -4.58 -10.98 18.38
C VAL A 68 -6.09 -10.84 18.68
N ARG A 69 -6.59 -9.61 18.83
CA ARG A 69 -8.00 -9.33 19.20
C ARG A 69 -8.86 -8.84 18.04
N GLN A 70 -8.25 -8.48 16.92
CA GLN A 70 -8.96 -7.91 15.77
C GLN A 70 -9.56 -8.99 14.85
N ASP A 71 -10.48 -8.55 14.00
CA ASP A 71 -11.06 -9.37 12.94
C ASP A 71 -10.09 -9.57 11.76
N LEU A 72 -10.50 -10.39 10.80
CA LEU A 72 -9.69 -10.68 9.62
C LEU A 72 -9.37 -9.41 8.83
N THR A 73 -10.34 -8.51 8.62
CA THR A 73 -10.17 -7.30 7.82
C THR A 73 -9.15 -6.35 8.44
N GLN A 74 -9.26 -6.05 9.72
CA GLN A 74 -8.33 -5.18 10.43
C GLN A 74 -6.95 -5.83 10.57
N SER A 75 -6.87 -7.15 10.80
CA SER A 75 -5.58 -7.86 10.85
C SER A 75 -4.86 -7.90 9.50
N LEU A 76 -5.60 -7.93 8.38
CA LEU A 76 -5.01 -7.76 7.05
C LEU A 76 -4.41 -6.36 6.88
N ILE A 77 -5.14 -5.30 7.25
CA ILE A 77 -4.68 -3.91 7.21
C ILE A 77 -3.43 -3.69 8.08
N MET A 78 -3.40 -4.32 9.25
CA MET A 78 -2.26 -4.27 10.17
C MET A 78 -0.97 -4.85 9.58
N ILE A 79 -1.09 -5.96 8.84
CA ILE A 79 0.07 -6.64 8.24
C ILE A 79 0.48 -5.95 6.94
N GLN A 80 -0.49 -5.70 6.07
CA GLN A 80 -0.31 -5.08 4.77
C GLN A 80 -1.16 -3.81 4.71
N PRO A 81 -0.56 -2.65 4.99
CA PRO A 81 -1.25 -1.37 4.94
C PRO A 81 -1.89 -1.12 3.58
N ILE A 82 -3.09 -0.55 3.59
CA ILE A 82 -3.80 -0.16 2.37
C ILE A 82 -3.35 1.25 1.97
N LEU A 83 -3.15 1.47 0.67
CA LEU A 83 -2.81 2.77 0.12
C LEU A 83 -3.84 3.20 -0.91
N TYR A 84 -4.59 4.26 -0.60
CA TYR A 84 -5.50 4.91 -1.54
C TYR A 84 -4.76 6.01 -2.29
N SER A 85 -5.00 6.10 -3.59
CA SER A 85 -4.42 7.12 -4.46
C SER A 85 -5.51 8.00 -5.06
N TYR A 86 -5.43 9.30 -4.78
CA TYR A 86 -6.35 10.31 -5.28
C TYR A 86 -5.65 11.12 -6.38
N SER A 87 -6.31 11.23 -7.53
CA SER A 87 -5.83 11.96 -8.70
C SER A 87 -6.99 12.71 -9.35
N PHE A 88 -6.70 13.63 -10.28
CA PHE A 88 -7.74 14.30 -11.07
C PHE A 88 -8.38 13.39 -12.14
N HIS A 89 -7.74 12.27 -12.46
CA HIS A 89 -8.08 11.47 -13.64
C HIS A 89 -9.03 10.30 -13.35
N GLY A 90 -9.59 10.22 -12.15
CA GLY A 90 -10.54 9.16 -11.81
C GLY A 90 -10.92 9.12 -10.34
N PRO A 91 -11.82 8.20 -9.98
CA PRO A 91 -12.14 7.92 -8.58
C PRO A 91 -10.91 7.40 -7.83
N PRO A 92 -10.92 7.40 -6.48
CA PRO A 92 -9.82 6.91 -5.67
C PRO A 92 -9.46 5.46 -6.03
N GLU A 93 -8.20 5.22 -6.39
CA GLU A 93 -7.70 3.88 -6.71
C GLU A 93 -7.10 3.23 -5.46
N VAL A 94 -7.48 1.99 -5.18
CA VAL A 94 -6.90 1.20 -4.08
C VAL A 94 -5.72 0.41 -4.60
N SER A 95 -4.53 0.68 -4.07
CA SER A 95 -3.35 -0.16 -4.31
C SER A 95 -3.10 -1.04 -3.08
N LEU A 96 -3.27 -2.35 -3.24
CA LEU A 96 -3.04 -3.34 -2.18
C LEU A 96 -1.54 -3.43 -1.82
N THR A 97 -0.67 -3.18 -2.78
CA THR A 97 0.77 -3.15 -2.55
C THR A 97 1.29 -1.73 -2.81
N PRO A 98 2.08 -1.15 -1.89
CA PRO A 98 2.85 0.04 -2.19
C PRO A 98 4.08 -0.36 -3.03
N SER A 99 3.84 -1.03 -4.17
CA SER A 99 4.87 -1.42 -5.13
C SER A 99 5.22 -0.29 -6.09
N MET A 100 4.39 0.75 -6.15
CA MET A 100 4.66 1.95 -6.93
C MET A 100 5.62 2.85 -6.15
N PRO A 101 6.74 3.27 -6.77
CA PRO A 101 7.65 4.21 -6.14
C PRO A 101 6.90 5.52 -5.84
N LEU A 102 6.82 5.88 -4.56
CA LEU A 102 6.18 7.11 -4.07
C LEU A 102 6.70 8.37 -4.80
N SER A 103 7.93 8.31 -5.30
CA SER A 103 8.56 9.40 -6.05
C SER A 103 8.04 9.58 -7.49
N SER A 104 7.29 8.62 -8.04
CA SER A 104 6.83 8.66 -9.44
C SER A 104 5.49 9.37 -9.62
N ILE A 105 4.89 9.93 -8.56
CA ILE A 105 3.58 10.59 -8.67
C ILE A 105 3.48 11.89 -7.85
N PRO A 106 4.11 12.98 -8.32
CA PRO A 106 4.06 14.28 -7.64
C PRO A 106 2.65 14.91 -7.65
N ASP A 107 1.76 14.46 -8.54
CA ASP A 107 0.43 15.03 -8.78
C ASP A 107 -0.71 14.28 -8.06
N ARG A 108 -0.40 13.37 -7.12
CA ARG A 108 -1.40 12.60 -6.39
C ARG A 108 -1.32 12.82 -4.88
N ILE A 109 -2.46 12.63 -4.22
CA ILE A 109 -2.56 12.56 -2.76
C ILE A 109 -2.72 11.08 -2.40
N LEU A 110 -2.06 10.66 -1.33
CA LEU A 110 -2.16 9.29 -0.84
C LEU A 110 -2.73 9.26 0.56
N LEU A 111 -3.65 8.33 0.82
CA LEU A 111 -4.10 7.99 2.17
C LEU A 111 -3.63 6.58 2.48
N MET A 112 -2.68 6.46 3.41
CA MET A 112 -2.21 5.18 3.90
C MET A 112 -2.90 4.83 5.22
N ASP A 113 -3.50 3.65 5.24
CA ASP A 113 -4.09 3.06 6.42
C ASP A 113 -3.25 1.89 6.94
N THR A 114 -2.67 2.05 8.13
CA THR A 114 -1.85 1.04 8.82
C THR A 114 -2.56 0.43 10.05
N PHE A 115 -3.87 0.63 10.18
CA PHE A 115 -4.68 0.38 11.38
C PHE A 115 -4.34 1.29 12.57
N PHE A 116 -3.08 1.40 12.98
CA PHE A 116 -2.65 2.22 14.13
C PHE A 116 -2.41 3.69 13.76
N GLN A 117 -2.16 3.97 12.48
CA GLN A 117 -1.86 5.30 11.97
C GLN A 117 -2.56 5.49 10.63
N LEU A 118 -3.15 6.67 10.45
CA LEU A 118 -3.66 7.17 9.18
C LEU A 118 -2.74 8.29 8.71
N VAL A 119 -2.14 8.10 7.53
CA VAL A 119 -1.17 9.05 6.96
C VAL A 119 -1.72 9.58 5.65
N ILE A 120 -1.97 10.89 5.60
CA ILE A 120 -2.22 11.60 4.35
C ILE A 120 -0.89 12.17 3.86
N TYR A 121 -0.53 11.85 2.64
CA TYR A 121 0.66 12.33 1.97
C TYR A 121 0.30 13.14 0.73
N HIS A 122 0.73 14.39 0.70
CA HIS A 122 0.63 15.24 -0.48
C HIS A 122 1.89 15.14 -1.35
N GLY A 123 1.72 14.78 -2.62
CA GLY A 123 2.80 14.82 -3.62
C GLY A 123 3.39 16.23 -3.79
N GLU A 124 4.56 16.30 -4.44
CA GLU A 124 5.32 17.54 -4.57
C GLU A 124 4.52 18.67 -5.23
N THR A 125 3.92 18.40 -6.40
CA THR A 125 3.11 19.37 -7.14
C THR A 125 1.88 19.79 -6.33
N ILE A 126 1.20 18.83 -5.70
CA ILE A 126 0.01 19.11 -4.87
C ILE A 126 0.38 19.98 -3.67
N ALA A 127 1.52 19.71 -3.03
CA ALA A 127 2.02 20.51 -1.91
C ALA A 127 2.36 21.94 -2.35
N GLN A 128 2.98 22.11 -3.52
CA GLN A 128 3.25 23.42 -4.11
C GLN A 128 1.94 24.17 -4.39
N TRP A 129 0.94 23.51 -4.98
CA TRP A 129 -0.35 24.12 -5.25
C TRP A 129 -1.14 24.48 -3.99
N ARG A 130 -1.07 23.64 -2.96
CA ARG A 130 -1.66 23.91 -1.64
C ARG A 130 -1.03 25.14 -0.99
N LYS A 131 0.30 25.30 -1.10
CA LYS A 131 1.03 26.47 -0.60
C LYS A 131 0.76 27.74 -1.40
N ALA A 132 0.54 27.61 -2.70
CA ALA A 132 0.17 28.72 -3.57
C ALA A 132 -1.28 29.21 -3.37
N GLY A 133 -2.10 28.47 -2.63
CA GLY A 133 -3.47 28.88 -2.29
C GLY A 133 -4.48 28.70 -3.42
N TYR A 134 -4.21 27.84 -4.40
CA TYR A 134 -5.14 27.60 -5.51
C TYR A 134 -6.52 27.10 -5.02
N GLN A 135 -6.59 26.42 -3.88
CA GLN A 135 -7.83 25.94 -3.27
C GLN A 135 -8.81 27.05 -2.84
N GLU A 136 -8.36 28.30 -2.73
CA GLU A 136 -9.20 29.44 -2.34
C GLU A 136 -9.82 30.14 -3.56
N MET A 137 -9.27 29.90 -4.75
CA MET A 137 -9.75 30.50 -5.99
C MET A 137 -10.98 29.75 -6.51
N ALA A 138 -12.02 30.48 -6.86
CA ALA A 138 -13.26 29.90 -7.38
C ALA A 138 -13.06 29.10 -8.69
N GLU A 139 -12.00 29.38 -9.44
CA GLU A 139 -11.65 28.68 -10.69
C GLU A 139 -11.14 27.24 -10.44
N TYR A 140 -10.60 26.95 -9.25
CA TYR A 140 -9.99 25.66 -8.92
C TYR A 140 -10.78 24.90 -7.84
N GLU A 141 -12.12 24.93 -7.92
CA GLU A 141 -12.98 24.17 -7.01
C GLU A 141 -12.68 22.66 -7.03
N ASN A 142 -12.31 22.12 -8.19
CA ASN A 142 -11.88 20.73 -8.35
C ASN A 142 -10.67 20.38 -7.46
N PHE A 143 -9.74 21.31 -7.29
CA PHE A 143 -8.56 21.09 -6.43
C PHE A 143 -8.95 21.08 -4.95
N LYS A 144 -9.88 21.94 -4.56
CA LYS A 144 -10.45 21.93 -3.20
C LYS A 144 -11.16 20.60 -2.90
N GLN A 145 -11.93 20.09 -3.85
CA GLN A 145 -12.58 18.78 -3.73
C GLN A 145 -11.57 17.64 -3.60
N LEU A 146 -10.48 17.67 -4.39
CA LEU A 146 -9.40 16.68 -4.32
C LEU A 146 -8.71 16.68 -2.95
N LEU A 147 -8.47 17.84 -2.35
CA LEU A 147 -7.89 17.94 -1.00
C LEU A 147 -8.85 17.46 0.09
N GLN A 148 -10.17 17.61 -0.11
CA GLN A 148 -11.18 17.24 0.86
C GLN A 148 -11.48 15.73 0.87
N ALA A 149 -11.50 15.08 -0.29
CA ALA A 149 -11.81 13.65 -0.41
C ALA A 149 -11.04 12.73 0.57
N PRO A 150 -9.68 12.77 0.66
CA PRO A 150 -8.95 11.93 1.60
C PRO A 150 -9.18 12.30 3.07
N LEU A 151 -9.58 13.55 3.36
CA LEU A 151 -9.93 13.97 4.72
C LEU A 151 -11.25 13.35 5.16
N ASP A 152 -12.25 13.36 4.29
CA ASP A 152 -13.56 12.77 4.56
C ASP A 152 -13.45 11.26 4.80
N ASP A 153 -12.72 10.55 3.93
CA ASP A 153 -12.47 9.11 4.07
C ASP A 153 -11.67 8.80 5.35
N ALA A 154 -10.68 9.62 5.70
CA ALA A 154 -9.93 9.46 6.94
C ALA A 154 -10.80 9.69 8.18
N GLN A 155 -11.72 10.65 8.15
CA GLN A 155 -12.65 10.93 9.25
C GLN A 155 -13.59 9.75 9.52
N GLU A 156 -14.10 9.11 8.47
CA GLU A 156 -14.93 7.91 8.61
C GLU A 156 -14.18 6.79 9.34
N ILE A 157 -12.93 6.55 8.96
CA ILE A 157 -12.08 5.54 9.61
C ILE A 157 -11.79 5.92 11.08
N LEU A 158 -11.52 7.21 11.36
CA LEU A 158 -11.26 7.70 12.71
C LEU A 158 -12.45 7.52 13.66
N GLN A 159 -13.67 7.67 13.17
CA GLN A 159 -14.89 7.55 13.98
C GLN A 159 -15.27 6.11 14.28
N THR A 160 -14.94 5.18 13.38
CA THR A 160 -15.36 3.78 13.48
C THR A 160 -14.33 2.89 14.17
N ARG A 161 -13.03 3.20 14.07
CA ARG A 161 -11.96 2.32 14.53
C ARG A 161 -11.61 2.50 16.01
N PHE A 162 -11.46 1.38 16.70
CA PHE A 162 -10.90 1.32 18.05
C PHE A 162 -9.63 0.44 18.08
N PRO A 163 -8.52 0.92 18.67
CA PRO A 163 -8.31 2.25 19.25
C PRO A 163 -8.23 3.34 18.16
N MET A 164 -8.48 4.60 18.54
CA MET A 164 -8.41 5.72 17.59
C MET A 164 -7.00 5.80 16.99
N PRO A 165 -6.85 5.68 15.66
CA PRO A 165 -5.55 5.73 15.02
C PRO A 165 -4.92 7.12 15.12
N ARG A 166 -3.59 7.16 15.15
CA ARG A 166 -2.86 8.42 15.08
C ARG A 166 -2.99 9.02 13.68
N TYR A 167 -3.61 10.19 13.60
CA TYR A 167 -3.75 10.95 12.35
C TYR A 167 -2.49 11.77 12.05
N ILE A 168 -2.00 11.70 10.81
CA ILE A 168 -0.80 12.39 10.32
C ILE A 168 -1.11 13.00 8.96
N ASP A 169 -1.00 14.33 8.85
CA ASP A 169 -0.97 15.06 7.57
C ASP A 169 0.50 15.43 7.27
N THR A 170 1.01 15.02 6.11
CA THR A 170 2.37 15.30 5.66
C THR A 170 2.43 15.55 4.17
N GLU A 171 3.51 16.18 3.74
CA GLU A 171 3.79 16.50 2.34
C GLU A 171 5.15 15.96 1.90
N HIS A 172 5.44 16.06 0.60
CA HIS A 172 6.76 15.80 0.06
C HIS A 172 7.84 16.62 0.79
N GLY A 173 8.92 15.96 1.20
CA GLY A 173 9.99 16.57 2.00
C GLY A 173 9.66 16.75 3.50
N GLY A 174 8.44 16.44 3.94
CA GLY A 174 8.04 16.51 5.35
C GLY A 174 8.71 15.44 6.21
N SER A 175 9.06 15.77 7.45
CA SER A 175 9.71 14.82 8.38
C SER A 175 8.83 13.62 8.75
N GLN A 176 7.50 13.79 8.71
CA GLN A 176 6.51 12.76 9.00
C GLN A 176 6.27 11.83 7.80
N ALA A 177 6.72 12.18 6.58
CA ALA A 177 6.63 11.32 5.39
C ALA A 177 7.39 9.99 5.56
N ARG A 178 8.32 9.93 6.52
CA ARG A 178 9.02 8.69 6.91
C ARG A 178 8.06 7.56 7.31
N PHE A 179 6.90 7.88 7.89
CA PHE A 179 5.91 6.88 8.27
C PHE A 179 5.37 6.14 7.05
N LEU A 180 5.14 6.85 5.95
CA LEU A 180 4.80 6.26 4.65
C LEU A 180 5.99 5.51 4.04
N LEU A 181 7.16 6.17 3.93
CA LEU A 181 8.34 5.59 3.28
C LEU A 181 8.80 4.27 3.91
N SER A 182 8.69 4.12 5.23
CA SER A 182 9.06 2.88 5.93
C SER A 182 8.16 1.68 5.61
N LYS A 183 6.93 1.93 5.13
CA LYS A 183 5.94 0.89 4.80
C LYS A 183 5.89 0.56 3.31
N VAL A 184 6.37 1.46 2.46
CA VAL A 184 6.46 1.27 1.01
C VAL A 184 7.51 0.20 0.66
N ASN A 185 7.30 -0.50 -0.45
CA ASN A 185 8.26 -1.47 -0.95
C ASN A 185 9.46 -0.74 -1.58
N PRO A 186 10.71 -1.00 -1.14
CA PRO A 186 11.90 -0.38 -1.69
C PRO A 186 12.27 -1.02 -3.05
N SER A 187 11.50 -0.74 -4.10
CA SER A 187 11.79 -1.19 -5.47
C SER A 187 13.01 -0.47 -6.05
N GLN A 188 13.15 0.83 -5.76
CA GLN A 188 14.32 1.64 -6.09
C GLN A 188 15.07 2.04 -4.82
N THR A 189 16.26 1.47 -4.63
CA THR A 189 17.17 1.80 -3.53
C THR A 189 18.43 2.46 -4.04
N HIS A 190 19.18 3.08 -3.14
CA HIS A 190 20.49 3.67 -3.44
C HIS A 190 21.50 2.66 -4.04
N ASN A 191 21.34 1.36 -3.74
CA ASN A 191 22.17 0.29 -4.29
C ASN A 191 21.86 -0.04 -5.76
N ASN A 192 20.62 0.16 -6.21
CA ASN A 192 20.20 -0.09 -7.59
C ASN A 192 20.21 1.17 -8.47
N LEU A 193 20.45 2.35 -7.88
CA LEU A 193 20.41 3.65 -8.57
C LEU A 193 21.41 3.78 -9.73
N TYR A 194 22.49 3.00 -9.72
CA TYR A 194 23.52 3.01 -10.76
C TYR A 194 23.38 1.88 -11.79
N ALA A 195 22.39 1.00 -11.65
CA ALA A 195 22.10 -0.04 -12.63
C ALA A 195 21.14 0.53 -13.69
N TRP A 196 21.71 1.03 -14.80
CA TRP A 196 21.01 1.40 -16.03
C TRP A 196 20.04 2.59 -15.97
N GLY A 197 20.59 3.81 -15.97
CA GLY A 197 20.06 4.95 -16.75
C GLY A 197 18.57 5.32 -16.63
N GLN A 198 17.89 4.97 -15.53
CA GLN A 198 16.47 5.24 -15.34
C GLN A 198 16.17 6.34 -14.32
N GLU A 199 15.12 7.06 -14.70
CA GLU A 199 14.38 8.21 -14.16
C GLU A 199 14.57 8.65 -12.70
N THR A 200 14.54 9.98 -12.60
CA THR A 200 14.48 10.84 -11.42
C THR A 200 13.39 10.41 -10.44
N GLY A 201 13.77 9.60 -9.46
CA GLY A 201 12.99 9.37 -8.25
C GLY A 201 13.86 9.38 -7.00
N ALA A 202 13.36 9.93 -5.89
CA ALA A 202 14.05 9.90 -4.60
C ALA A 202 14.17 8.43 -4.13
N PRO A 203 15.38 7.84 -4.07
CA PRO A 203 15.56 6.45 -3.71
C PRO A 203 15.18 6.24 -2.24
N ILE A 204 14.52 5.12 -1.94
CA ILE A 204 14.28 4.74 -0.55
C ILE A 204 15.62 4.30 0.04
N LEU A 205 16.10 5.05 1.03
CA LEU A 205 17.35 4.78 1.74
C LEU A 205 17.13 3.66 2.75
N THR A 206 17.17 2.42 2.27
CA THR A 206 17.11 1.21 3.11
C THR A 206 17.98 0.10 2.52
N ASP A 207 18.50 -0.76 3.40
CA ASP A 207 19.14 -2.03 3.04
C ASP A 207 18.12 -3.19 2.98
N ASP A 208 16.84 -2.90 3.24
CA ASP A 208 15.77 -3.88 3.13
C ASP A 208 15.62 -4.42 1.70
N VAL A 209 15.34 -5.71 1.63
CA VAL A 209 15.12 -6.41 0.37
C VAL A 209 13.75 -6.02 -0.22
N SER A 210 13.71 -5.78 -1.53
CA SER A 210 12.47 -5.53 -2.27
C SER A 210 11.62 -6.80 -2.39
N LEU A 211 10.31 -6.64 -2.58
CA LEU A 211 9.41 -7.79 -2.80
C LEU A 211 9.86 -8.65 -3.99
N GLN A 212 10.36 -8.03 -5.07
CA GLN A 212 10.83 -8.75 -6.25
C GLN A 212 12.02 -9.66 -5.92
N VAL A 213 13.03 -9.13 -5.23
CA VAL A 213 14.22 -9.91 -4.83
C VAL A 213 13.82 -11.02 -3.86
N PHE A 214 12.89 -10.76 -2.95
CA PHE A 214 12.32 -11.78 -2.06
C PHE A 214 11.66 -12.91 -2.85
N MET A 215 10.80 -12.59 -3.81
CA MET A 215 10.11 -13.57 -4.64
C MET A 215 11.07 -14.36 -5.52
N ASP A 216 12.11 -13.73 -6.07
CA ASP A 216 13.10 -14.42 -6.89
C ASP A 216 13.97 -15.39 -6.08
N HIS A 217 14.33 -15.01 -4.84
CA HIS A 217 15.02 -15.92 -3.94
C HIS A 217 14.12 -17.09 -3.51
N LEU A 218 12.85 -16.81 -3.21
CA LEU A 218 11.88 -17.83 -2.86
C LEU A 218 11.67 -18.83 -4.00
N LYS A 219 11.53 -18.35 -5.25
CA LYS A 219 11.42 -19.21 -6.44
C LYS A 219 12.63 -20.12 -6.56
N LYS A 220 13.85 -19.59 -6.39
CA LYS A 220 15.10 -20.37 -6.45
C LYS A 220 15.13 -21.49 -5.41
N LEU A 221 14.74 -21.20 -4.17
CA LEU A 221 14.70 -22.19 -3.09
C LEU A 221 13.57 -23.21 -3.28
N ALA A 222 12.40 -22.78 -3.75
CA ALA A 222 11.27 -23.67 -3.98
C ALA A 222 11.54 -24.71 -5.07
N VAL A 223 12.37 -24.38 -6.07
CA VAL A 223 12.78 -25.32 -7.12
C VAL A 223 14.08 -26.06 -6.81
N SER A 224 14.83 -25.65 -5.78
CA SER A 224 15.97 -26.42 -5.29
C SER A 224 15.44 -27.65 -4.57
N SER A 225 15.76 -28.83 -5.09
CA SER A 225 15.30 -30.11 -4.56
C SER A 225 15.54 -30.20 -3.06
N SER A 226 14.49 -30.52 -2.30
CA SER A 226 14.62 -31.12 -0.97
C SER A 226 14.99 -32.59 -1.16
N ALA A 227 16.23 -32.85 -1.60
CA ALA A 227 16.80 -34.19 -1.58
C ALA A 227 17.40 -34.46 -0.20
#